data_AF-A0A1S2LF09-F1
#
_entry.id   AF-A0A1S2LF09-F1
#
_cell.length_a   1.000
_cell.length_b   1.000
_cell.length_c   1.000
_cell.angle_alpha   90.00
_cell.angle_beta   90.00
_cell.angle_gamma   90.00
#
_symmetry.space_group_name_H-M   'P 1'
#
loop_
_entity.id
_entity.type
_entity.pdbx_description
1 polymer ?
#
loop_
_entity_poly.entity_id
_entity_poly.type
_entity_poly.pdbx_seq_one_letter_code
_entity_poly.pdbx_strand_id
1 'polypeptide(L)'
;MRTKVLKLLKIVSNSLTHLSDSEIEKLLSGEGKLIFSDKKITKSKVMINDDVQKHPVVAKLRYMDSREEATTILSARDILKKDLITIASTLNVHINKSDNKAKIIEKIVEATVGAQLRSKAIMETSVKR
;
A
#
# COMPACT_ATOMS: atom_id res chain seq x y z
N MET A 1 -24.74 31.15 -2.28
CA MET A 1 -23.90 30.72 -1.13
C MET A 1 -24.26 29.31 -0.65
N ARG A 2 -25.55 29.00 -0.40
CA ARG A 2 -26.05 27.67 -0.01
C ARG A 2 -25.53 26.48 -0.85
N THR A 3 -25.52 26.60 -2.18
CA THR A 3 -25.06 25.54 -3.09
C THR A 3 -23.56 25.25 -3.02
N LYS A 4 -22.73 26.24 -2.62
CA LYS A 4 -21.28 26.02 -2.43
C LYS A 4 -21.00 25.25 -1.15
N VAL A 5 -21.73 25.55 -0.08
CA VAL A 5 -21.63 24.85 1.21
C VAL A 5 -22.04 23.38 1.08
N LEU A 6 -23.11 23.08 0.34
CA LEU A 6 -23.54 21.70 0.10
C LEU A 6 -22.49 20.90 -0.70
N LYS A 7 -21.86 21.53 -1.70
CA LYS A 7 -20.75 20.90 -2.44
C LYS A 7 -19.55 20.63 -1.55
N LEU A 8 -19.21 21.57 -0.66
CA LEU A 8 -18.11 21.41 0.29
C LEU A 8 -18.38 20.27 1.28
N LEU A 9 -19.59 20.20 1.85
CA LEU A 9 -19.98 19.15 2.77
C LEU A 9 -19.87 17.76 2.11
N LYS A 10 -20.25 17.65 0.83
CA LYS A 10 -20.12 16.40 0.08
C LYS A 10 -18.66 16.00 -0.12
N ILE A 11 -17.76 16.95 -0.37
CA ILE A 11 -16.32 16.69 -0.49
C ILE A 11 -15.75 16.21 0.84
N VAL A 12 -16.08 16.90 1.95
CA VAL A 12 -15.63 16.51 3.29
C VAL A 12 -16.15 15.11 3.64
N SER A 13 -17.42 14.82 3.38
CA SER A 13 -18.01 13.50 3.62
C SER A 13 -17.28 12.39 2.87
N ASN A 14 -16.95 12.58 1.59
CA ASN A 14 -16.18 11.61 0.82
C ASN A 14 -14.74 11.46 1.32
N SER A 15 -14.13 12.52 1.86
CA SER A 15 -12.81 12.42 2.48
C SER A 15 -12.85 11.64 3.80
N LEU A 16 -13.91 11.83 4.59
CA LEU A 16 -14.11 11.09 5.85
C LEU A 16 -14.32 9.59 5.60
N THR A 17 -14.96 9.17 4.50
CA THR A 17 -15.12 7.74 4.16
C THR A 17 -13.81 7.02 3.82
N HIS A 18 -12.72 7.75 3.61
CA HIS A 18 -11.40 7.18 3.36
C HIS A 18 -10.50 7.13 4.61
N LEU A 19 -10.98 7.63 5.75
CA LEU A 19 -10.28 7.54 7.02
C LEU A 19 -10.56 6.21 7.69
N SER A 20 -9.53 5.65 8.31
CA SER A 20 -9.66 4.50 9.18
C SER A 20 -10.31 4.87 10.52
N ASP A 21 -10.90 3.90 11.22
CA ASP A 21 -11.56 4.13 12.51
C ASP A 21 -10.62 4.81 13.54
N SER A 22 -9.33 4.47 13.52
CA SER A 22 -8.33 5.10 14.40
C SER A 22 -8.05 6.57 14.04
N GLU A 23 -8.11 6.94 12.76
CA GLU A 23 -7.96 8.34 12.33
C GLU A 23 -9.22 9.15 12.66
N ILE A 24 -10.40 8.53 12.57
CA ILE A 24 -11.67 9.13 13.00
C ILE A 24 -11.62 9.39 14.51
N GLU A 25 -11.18 8.41 15.31
CA GLU A 25 -11.02 8.59 16.76
C GLU A 25 -10.05 9.71 17.11
N LYS A 26 -8.91 9.82 16.42
CA LYS A 26 -7.96 10.93 16.62
C LYS A 26 -8.57 12.28 16.27
N LEU A 27 -9.43 12.36 15.26
CA LEU A 27 -10.14 13.59 14.93
C LEU A 27 -11.20 13.93 15.97
N LEU A 28 -11.90 12.92 16.52
CA LEU A 28 -12.90 13.10 17.58
C LEU A 28 -12.26 13.47 18.93
N SER A 29 -11.06 12.95 19.23
CA SER A 29 -10.31 13.28 20.45
C SER A 29 -9.63 14.65 20.39
N GLY A 30 -9.58 15.29 19.21
CA GLY A 30 -8.93 16.58 18.99
C GLY A 30 -7.43 16.50 18.77
N GLU A 31 -6.86 15.29 18.71
CA GLU A 31 -5.45 15.05 18.39
C GLU A 31 -5.15 15.17 16.88
N GLY A 32 -6.17 14.93 16.04
CA GLY A 32 -6.10 15.06 14.59
C GLY A 32 -6.58 16.43 14.09
N LYS A 33 -6.08 16.84 12.91
CA LYS A 33 -6.54 18.07 12.22
C LYS A 33 -6.75 17.80 10.73
N LEU A 34 -7.84 18.33 10.18
CA LEU A 34 -8.07 18.37 8.74
C LEU A 34 -7.46 19.65 8.16
N ILE A 35 -6.53 19.50 7.23
CA ILE A 35 -5.85 20.61 6.57
C ILE A 35 -6.21 20.60 5.08
N PHE A 36 -6.71 21.72 4.58
CA PHE A 36 -6.88 21.93 3.14
C PHE A 36 -5.51 22.24 2.52
N SER A 37 -5.14 21.49 1.46
CA SER A 37 -3.93 21.74 0.70
C SER A 37 -4.27 21.81 -0.78
N ASP A 38 -3.87 22.90 -1.44
CA ASP A 38 -4.03 23.05 -2.87
C ASP A 38 -3.21 21.98 -3.60
N LYS A 39 -3.83 21.31 -4.57
CA LYS A 39 -3.19 20.28 -5.38
C LYS A 39 -2.21 20.93 -6.36
N LYS A 40 -1.09 21.48 -5.86
CA LYS A 40 0.08 21.76 -6.69
C LYS A 40 0.67 20.43 -7.13
N ILE A 41 0.68 20.21 -8.44
CA ILE A 41 1.52 19.20 -9.09
C ILE A 41 2.96 19.66 -8.89
N THR A 42 3.53 19.34 -7.74
CA THR A 42 4.96 19.47 -7.48
C THR A 42 5.40 18.27 -6.68
N LYS A 43 6.49 17.67 -7.14
CA LYS A 43 7.25 16.60 -6.51
C LYS A 43 7.33 16.80 -4.98
N SER A 44 6.42 16.21 -4.22
CA SER A 44 6.37 16.43 -2.78
C SER A 44 7.25 15.40 -2.06
N LYS A 45 8.40 15.92 -1.65
CA LYS A 45 9.10 15.58 -0.41
C LYS A 45 8.07 15.48 0.73
N VAL A 46 7.63 14.28 1.05
CA VAL A 46 6.99 13.98 2.34
C VAL A 46 8.06 13.30 3.17
N MET A 47 8.77 14.10 3.96
CA MET A 47 9.17 13.64 5.30
C MET A 47 7.90 13.72 6.12
N ILE A 48 7.49 12.63 6.78
CA ILE A 48 7.18 12.56 8.22
C ILE A 48 7.21 11.07 8.63
N ASN A 49 8.22 10.77 9.45
CA ASN A 49 8.33 9.78 10.53
C ASN A 49 7.95 8.31 10.32
N ASP A 50 8.98 7.47 10.45
CA ASP A 50 8.93 6.17 11.14
C ASP A 50 7.95 6.22 12.31
N ASP A 51 6.88 5.43 12.28
CA ASP A 51 6.93 4.06 12.82
C ASP A 51 5.60 3.34 12.54
N VAL A 52 5.70 2.09 12.09
CA VAL A 52 4.66 1.05 12.12
C VAL A 52 3.23 1.41 11.65
N GLN A 53 2.97 1.51 10.35
CA GLN A 53 1.74 0.94 9.76
C GLN A 53 2.00 0.56 8.30
N LYS A 54 2.33 -0.73 8.14
CA LYS A 54 2.21 -1.57 6.94
C LYS A 54 1.58 -0.87 5.74
N HIS A 55 2.38 -0.67 4.69
CA HIS A 55 1.90 -0.38 3.34
C HIS A 55 0.68 -1.28 3.06
N PRO A 56 -0.52 -0.76 2.73
CA PRO A 56 -1.70 -1.59 2.46
C PRO A 56 -1.46 -2.63 1.36
N VAL A 57 -0.45 -2.38 0.51
CA VAL A 57 0.07 -3.30 -0.51
C VAL A 57 0.68 -4.58 0.11
N VAL A 58 1.41 -4.48 1.23
CA VAL A 58 2.04 -5.64 1.90
C VAL A 58 0.99 -6.60 2.44
N ALA A 59 -0.08 -6.07 3.03
CA ALA A 59 -1.20 -6.88 3.51
C ALA A 59 -1.89 -7.56 2.33
N LYS A 60 -2.17 -6.83 1.25
CA LYS A 60 -2.79 -7.40 0.02
C LYS A 60 -1.94 -8.50 -0.59
N LEU A 61 -0.63 -8.31 -0.71
CA LEU A 61 0.31 -9.30 -1.28
C LEU A 61 0.30 -10.67 -0.59
N ARG A 62 -0.08 -10.73 0.70
CA ARG A 62 -0.19 -11.99 1.45
C ARG A 62 -1.46 -12.79 1.18
N TYR A 63 -2.43 -12.22 0.47
CA TYR A 63 -3.71 -12.88 0.17
C TYR A 63 -3.95 -13.02 -1.33
N MET A 64 -2.95 -12.78 -2.17
CA MET A 64 -3.09 -12.88 -3.62
C MET A 64 -2.83 -14.30 -4.09
N ASP A 65 -3.71 -14.82 -4.93
CA ASP A 65 -3.61 -16.17 -5.50
C ASP A 65 -2.88 -16.19 -6.86
N SER A 66 -2.53 -15.01 -7.41
CA SER A 66 -1.89 -14.87 -8.73
C SER A 66 -0.65 -13.97 -8.70
N ARG A 67 0.40 -14.43 -9.38
CA ARG A 67 1.66 -13.68 -9.57
C ARG A 67 1.43 -12.46 -10.47
N GLU A 68 0.54 -12.59 -11.45
CA GLU A 68 0.19 -11.57 -12.43
C GLU A 68 -0.56 -10.41 -11.76
N GLU A 69 -1.48 -10.72 -10.86
CA GLU A 69 -2.22 -9.72 -10.08
C GLU A 69 -1.27 -8.93 -9.17
N ALA A 70 -0.35 -9.61 -8.47
CA ALA A 70 0.65 -8.97 -7.62
C ALA A 70 1.61 -8.06 -8.42
N THR A 71 2.01 -8.51 -9.60
CA THR A 71 2.84 -7.73 -10.53
C THR A 71 2.09 -6.49 -11.01
N THR A 72 0.79 -6.59 -11.28
CA THR A 72 -0.04 -5.47 -11.75
C THR A 72 -0.14 -4.38 -10.68
N ILE A 73 -0.38 -4.76 -9.42
CA ILE A 73 -0.43 -3.82 -8.30
C ILE A 73 0.93 -3.14 -8.11
N LEU A 74 2.03 -3.90 -8.14
CA LEU A 74 3.39 -3.37 -7.92
C LEU A 74 3.93 -2.56 -9.10
N SER A 75 3.39 -2.77 -10.30
CA SER A 75 3.73 -2.04 -11.52
C SER A 75 2.91 -0.77 -11.71
N ALA A 76 1.95 -0.50 -10.82
CA ALA A 76 1.11 0.69 -10.88
C ALA A 76 1.97 1.97 -10.96
N ARG A 77 1.44 2.96 -11.69
CA ARG A 77 2.19 4.17 -12.13
C ARG A 77 2.54 5.10 -10.96
N ASP A 78 1.84 4.95 -9.86
CA ASP A 78 1.99 5.64 -8.58
C ASP A 78 3.04 4.99 -7.66
N ILE A 79 3.41 3.72 -7.87
CA ILE A 79 4.44 3.05 -7.07
C ILE A 79 5.83 3.41 -7.59
N LEU A 80 6.66 4.02 -6.75
CA LEU A 80 8.03 4.38 -7.09
C LEU A 80 9.02 3.30 -6.66
N LYS A 81 10.24 3.35 -7.21
CA LYS A 81 11.33 2.42 -6.85
C LYS A 81 11.61 2.44 -5.34
N LYS A 82 11.53 3.61 -4.70
CA LYS A 82 11.71 3.75 -3.25
C LYS A 82 10.65 3.00 -2.46
N ASP A 83 9.39 3.02 -2.91
CA ASP A 83 8.28 2.38 -2.23
C ASP A 83 8.41 0.85 -2.34
N LEU A 84 8.86 0.36 -3.50
CA LEU A 84 9.20 -1.06 -3.67
C LEU A 84 10.34 -1.50 -2.76
N ILE A 85 11.35 -0.65 -2.55
CA ILE A 85 12.45 -0.94 -1.62
C ILE A 85 11.93 -1.05 -0.19
N THR A 86 11.06 -0.13 0.24
CA THR A 86 10.41 -0.18 1.55
C THR A 86 9.53 -1.42 1.71
N ILE A 87 8.75 -1.78 0.68
CA ILE A 87 7.91 -2.98 0.67
C ILE A 87 8.76 -4.25 0.80
N ALA A 88 9.83 -4.36 0.03
CA ALA A 88 10.75 -5.49 0.09
C ALA A 88 11.46 -5.58 1.46
N SER A 89 11.90 -4.46 2.03
CA SER A 89 12.45 -4.44 3.39
C SER A 89 11.44 -4.92 4.43
N THR A 90 10.17 -4.51 4.32
CA THR A 90 9.10 -4.94 5.23
C THR A 90 8.80 -6.43 5.10
N LEU A 91 9.01 -7.00 3.92
CA LEU A 91 8.80 -8.41 3.61
C LEU A 91 10.07 -9.27 3.81
N ASN A 92 11.16 -8.70 4.34
CA ASN A 92 12.48 -9.35 4.46
C ASN A 92 13.02 -9.90 3.12
N VAL A 93 12.74 -9.20 2.02
CA VAL A 93 13.23 -9.53 0.67
C VAL A 93 14.51 -8.76 0.39
N HIS A 94 15.58 -9.47 0.08
CA HIS A 94 16.88 -8.86 -0.23
C HIS A 94 16.89 -8.21 -1.64
N ILE A 95 17.39 -6.97 -1.70
CA ILE A 95 17.44 -6.16 -2.93
C ILE A 95 18.84 -5.60 -3.12
N ASN A 96 19.33 -5.62 -4.37
CA ASN A 96 20.59 -5.00 -4.74
C ASN A 96 20.37 -3.55 -5.19
N LYS A 97 21.35 -2.67 -4.94
CA LYS A 97 21.29 -1.28 -5.40
C LYS A 97 21.21 -1.14 -6.93
N SER A 98 21.78 -2.10 -7.66
CA SER A 98 21.75 -2.19 -9.12
C SER A 98 20.43 -2.72 -9.68
N ASP A 99 19.52 -3.24 -8.85
CA ASP A 99 18.25 -3.77 -9.33
C ASP A 99 17.37 -2.66 -9.90
N ASN A 100 16.80 -2.90 -11.09
CA ASN A 100 15.83 -2.01 -11.71
C ASN A 100 14.42 -2.26 -11.14
N LYS A 101 13.46 -1.36 -11.43
CA LYS A 101 12.09 -1.44 -10.88
C LYS A 101 11.45 -2.83 -11.11
N ALA A 102 11.57 -3.37 -12.33
CA ALA A 102 11.01 -4.67 -12.69
C ALA A 102 11.60 -5.83 -11.87
N LYS A 103 12.92 -5.83 -11.67
CA LYS A 103 13.63 -6.87 -10.90
C LYS A 103 13.28 -6.85 -9.42
N ILE A 104 13.01 -5.68 -8.86
CA ILE A 104 12.55 -5.54 -7.46
C ILE A 104 11.13 -6.11 -7.33
N ILE A 105 10.25 -5.82 -8.28
CA ILE A 105 8.88 -6.35 -8.31
C ILE A 105 8.91 -7.88 -8.37
N GLU A 106 9.69 -8.44 -9.30
CA GLU A 106 9.86 -9.89 -9.45
C GLU A 106 10.27 -10.56 -8.14
N LYS A 107 11.29 -10.02 -7.47
CA LYS A 107 11.77 -10.53 -6.17
C LYS A 107 10.69 -10.49 -5.08
N ILE A 108 9.91 -9.41 -5.02
CA ILE A 108 8.82 -9.27 -4.05
C ILE A 108 7.72 -10.30 -4.32
N VAL A 109 7.30 -10.45 -5.58
CA VAL A 109 6.25 -11.39 -5.99
C VAL A 109 6.67 -12.84 -5.70
N GLU A 110 7.92 -13.19 -6.02
CA GLU A 110 8.44 -14.54 -5.84
C GLU A 110 8.58 -14.93 -4.35
N ALA A 111 8.97 -13.98 -3.51
CA ALA A 111 9.13 -14.17 -2.08
C ALA A 111 7.79 -14.19 -1.31
N THR A 112 6.72 -13.64 -1.88
CA THR A 112 5.38 -13.61 -1.26
C THR A 112 4.46 -14.64 -1.88
N VAL A 113 3.79 -14.28 -2.98
CA VAL A 113 2.82 -15.13 -3.69
C VAL A 113 3.46 -16.43 -4.17
N GLY A 114 4.69 -16.36 -4.69
CA GLY A 114 5.43 -17.55 -5.11
C GLY A 114 5.64 -18.55 -3.97
N ALA A 115 6.00 -18.08 -2.78
CA ALA A 115 6.20 -18.92 -1.60
C ALA A 115 4.89 -19.54 -1.11
N GLN A 116 3.79 -18.78 -1.12
CA GLN A 116 2.47 -19.28 -0.73
C GLN A 116 1.96 -20.37 -1.69
N LEU A 117 2.05 -20.15 -3.00
CA LEU A 117 1.63 -21.13 -4.00
C LEU A 117 2.42 -22.44 -3.88
N ARG A 118 3.74 -22.35 -3.65
CA ARG A 118 4.56 -23.54 -3.37
C ARG A 118 4.12 -24.27 -2.10
N SER A 119 3.89 -23.52 -1.01
CA SER A 119 3.44 -24.12 0.25
C SER A 119 2.09 -24.84 0.08
N LYS A 120 1.16 -24.24 -0.66
CA LYS A 120 -0.15 -24.84 -0.97
C LYS A 120 0.00 -26.12 -1.79
N ALA A 121 0.81 -26.09 -2.86
CA ALA A 121 1.05 -27.26 -3.70
C ALA A 121 1.69 -28.43 -2.94
N ILE A 122 2.60 -28.14 -2.00
CA ILE A 122 3.21 -29.16 -1.13
C ILE A 122 2.15 -29.78 -0.22
N MET A 123 1.31 -28.97 0.44
CA MET A 123 0.22 -29.46 1.30
C MET A 123 -0.77 -30.34 0.52
N GLU A 124 -1.18 -29.92 -0.68
CA GLU A 124 -2.08 -30.70 -1.53
C GLU A 124 -1.48 -32.03 -1.96
N THR A 125 -0.17 -32.08 -2.20
CA THR A 125 0.54 -33.31 -2.58
C THR A 125 0.67 -34.28 -1.40
N SER A 126 0.86 -33.77 -0.18
CA SER A 126 0.96 -34.60 1.04
C SER A 126 -0.38 -35.19 1.51
N VAL A 127 -1.51 -34.57 1.17
CA VAL A 127 -2.86 -35.08 1.52
C VAL A 127 -3.32 -36.22 0.59
N LYS A 128 -2.66 -36.41 -0.56
CA LYS A 128 -3.00 -37.46 -1.53
C LYS A 128 -2.16 -38.75 -1.39
N ARG A 129 -1.46 -38.93 -0.27
CA ARG A 129 -0.72 -40.16 0.07
C ARG A 129 -1.38 -40.91 1.22
#